data_AF-A0A3C0BEI8-F1
#
_entry.id   AF-A0A3C0BEI8-F1
#
_cell.length_a   1.000
_cell.length_b   1.000
_cell.length_c   1.000
_cell.angle_alpha   90.00
_cell.angle_beta   90.00
_cell.angle_gamma   90.00
#
_symmetry.space_group_name_H-M   'P 1'
#
loop_
_entity.id
_entity.type
_entity.pdbx_description
1 polymer ?
#
loop_
_entity_poly.entity_id
_entity_poly.type
_entity_poly.pdbx_seq_one_letter_code
_entity_poly.pdbx_strand_id
1 'polypeptide(L)' 'MRQAMIYYQDDLAGILVETNDGDYEFTYDKEYVRNFPDRFLTFSMPVSSGVRS' A
#
# COMPACT_ATOMS: atom_id res chain seq x y z
N MET A 1 -4.60 14.38 -9.95
CA MET A 1 -3.96 13.24 -9.27
C MET A 1 -3.49 13.67 -7.89
N ARG A 2 -4.29 13.37 -6.85
CA ARG A 2 -3.90 13.58 -5.45
C ARG A 2 -3.23 12.31 -4.94
N GLN A 3 -2.33 12.47 -3.98
CA GLN A 3 -1.64 11.35 -3.34
C GLN A 3 -1.66 11.51 -1.83
N ALA A 4 -1.75 10.40 -1.12
CA ALA A 4 -1.66 10.34 0.33
C ALA A 4 -0.64 9.27 0.74
N MET A 5 0.19 9.60 1.72
CA MET A 5 1.06 8.64 2.39
C MET A 5 0.27 7.95 3.49
N ILE A 6 0.30 6.63 3.51
CA ILE A 6 -0.41 5.79 4.47
C ILE A 6 0.62 5.22 5.45
N TYR A 7 0.43 5.53 6.72
CA TYR A 7 1.31 5.07 7.80
C TYR A 7 0.59 4.05 8.68
N TYR A 8 1.32 3.02 9.09
CA TYR A 8 0.94 2.17 10.20
C TYR A 8 1.78 2.56 11.41
N GLN A 9 1.17 3.26 12.37
CA GLN A 9 1.92 3.97 13.42
C GLN A 9 2.90 4.97 12.78
N ASP A 10 4.20 4.77 12.94
CA ASP A 10 5.24 5.64 12.40
C ASP A 10 5.88 5.06 11.11
N ASP A 11 5.51 3.84 10.72
CA ASP A 11 6.07 3.15 9.55
C ASP A 11 5.26 3.51 8.28
N LEU A 12 5.95 3.98 7.24
CA LEU A 12 5.32 4.23 5.93
C LEU A 12 4.90 2.89 5.31
N ALA A 13 3.60 2.62 5.30
CA ALA A 13 3.03 1.38 4.80
C ALA A 13 2.79 1.40 3.29
N GLY A 14 2.51 2.57 2.72
CA GLY A 14 2.27 2.69 1.28
C GLY A 14 1.76 4.05 0.84
N ILE A 15 1.35 4.12 -0.42
CA ILE A 15 0.84 5.33 -1.06
C ILE A 15 -0.53 5.03 -1.66
N LEU A 16 -1.48 5.93 -1.41
CA LEU A 16 -2.79 5.95 -2.05
C LEU A 16 -2.80 7.04 -3.13
N VAL A 17 -3.21 6.71 -4.35
CA VAL A 17 -3.28 7.64 -5.48
C VAL A 17 -4.71 7.69 -6.00
N GLU A 18 -5.24 8.90 -6.17
CA GLU A 18 -6.49 9.13 -6.91
C GLU A 18 -6.18 9.14 -8.41
N THR A 19 -6.77 8.21 -9.17
CA THR A 19 -6.59 8.11 -10.62
C THR A 19 -7.36 9.20 -11.35
N ASN A 20 -7.10 9.36 -12.66
CA ASN A 20 -7.84 10.35 -13.46
C ASN A 20 -9.32 10.00 -13.65
N ASP A 21 -9.67 8.73 -13.45
CA ASP A 21 -11.03 8.21 -13.58
C ASP A 21 -11.83 8.34 -12.26
N GLY A 22 -11.21 8.88 -11.19
CA GLY A 22 -11.82 9.06 -9.88
C GLY A 22 -11.75 7.82 -8.98
N ASP A 23 -11.04 6.77 -9.42
CA ASP A 23 -10.74 5.60 -8.60
C ASP A 23 -9.55 5.84 -7.67
N TYR A 24 -9.35 4.92 -6.71
CA TYR A 24 -8.22 4.95 -5.78
C TYR A 24 -7.37 3.69 -5.88
N GLU A 25 -6.08 3.87 -6.14
CA GLU A 25 -5.09 2.78 -6.17
C GLU A 25 -4.16 2.88 -4.96
N PHE A 26 -4.09 1.79 -4.19
CA PHE A 26 -3.17 1.67 -3.07
C PHE A 26 -2.00 0.75 -3.41
N THR A 27 -0.78 1.22 -3.14
CA THR A 27 0.44 0.43 -3.32
C THR A 27 1.24 0.41 -2.01
N TYR A 28 1.58 -0.79 -1.55
CA TYR A 28 2.46 -0.93 -0.38
C TYR A 28 3.88 -0.45 -0.68
N ASP A 29 4.50 0.15 0.33
CA ASP A 29 5.92 0.49 0.28
C ASP A 29 6.79 -0.78 0.27
N LYS A 30 7.87 -0.76 -0.50
CA LYS A 30 8.72 -1.95 -0.69
C LYS A 30 9.49 -2.33 0.57
N GLU A 31 9.92 -1.33 1.36
CA GLU A 31 10.59 -1.58 2.64
C GLU A 31 9.60 -2.10 3.66
N TYR A 32 8.38 -1.57 3.67
CA TYR A 32 7.31 -2.08 4.53
C TYR A 32 6.98 -3.55 4.25
N VAL A 33 6.82 -3.92 2.97
CA VAL A 33 6.59 -5.32 2.55
C VAL A 33 7.71 -6.24 3.03
N ARG A 34 8.96 -5.79 2.94
CA ARG A 34 10.13 -6.58 3.34
C ARG A 34 10.24 -6.74 4.85
N ASN A 35 10.00 -5.66 5.60
CA ASN A 35 10.22 -5.62 7.04
C ASN A 35 9.03 -6.18 7.82
N PHE A 36 7.82 -6.08 7.26
CA PHE A 36 6.56 -6.40 7.92
C PHE A 36 5.60 -7.22 7.05
N PRO A 37 6.02 -8.39 6.52
CA PRO A 37 5.19 -9.19 5.60
C PRO A 37 3.86 -9.64 6.20
N ASP A 38 3.78 -9.79 7.52
CA ASP A 38 2.58 -10.23 8.24
C ASP A 38 1.71 -9.09 8.80
N ARG A 39 2.13 -7.82 8.64
CA ARG A 39 1.38 -6.64 9.11
C ARG A 39 0.55 -6.01 7.99
N PHE A 40 -0.41 -6.75 7.47
CA PHE A 40 -1.30 -6.21 6.45
C PHE A 40 -2.33 -5.24 7.03
N LEU A 41 -2.63 -4.17 6.29
CA LEU A 41 -3.57 -3.13 6.70
C LEU A 41 -5.03 -3.60 6.65
N THR A 42 -5.34 -4.53 5.75
CA THR A 42 -6.68 -5.11 5.60
C THR A 42 -6.58 -6.56 5.11
N PHE A 43 -7.49 -7.41 5.57
CA PHE A 43 -7.59 -8.81 5.14
C PHE A 43 -7.91 -8.94 3.65
N SER A 44 -8.57 -7.95 3.04
CA SER A 44 -8.90 -7.95 1.61
C SER A 44 -7.76 -7.50 0.70
N MET A 45 -6.71 -6.88 1.26
CA MET A 45 -5.53 -6.42 0.53
C MET A 45 -4.26 -6.80 1.31
N PRO A 46 -3.92 -8.10 1.35
CA PRO A 46 -2.71 -8.56 2.03
C PRO A 46 -1.46 -7.94 1.39
N VAL A 47 -0.44 -7.74 2.20
CA VAL A 47 0.87 -7.22 1.78
C VAL A 47 1.43 -8.16 0.72
N SER A 48 1.58 -7.68 -0.52
CA SER A 48 2.17 -8.47 -1.61
C SER A 48 2.99 -7.58 -2.53
N SER A 49 4.19 -8.04 -2.91
CA SER A 49 4.90 -7.50 -4.06
C SER A 49 4.16 -7.99 -5.29
N GLY A 50 3.33 -7.14 -5.90
CA GLY A 50 2.46 -7.47 -7.03
C GLY A 50 3.17 -8.01 -8.27
N VAL A 51 3.63 -9.26 -8.22
CA VAL A 51 3.97 -10.10 -9.36
C VAL A 51 3.28 -11.43 -9.12
N ARG A 52 2.01 -11.51 -9.50
CA ARG A 52 1.39 -12.81 -9.78
C ARG A 52 1.75 -13.11 -11.23
N SER A 53 2.60 -14.11 -11.41
CA SER A 53 3.03 -14.68 -12.69
C SER A 53 1.85 -15.03 -13.60
#